data_AF-A0A5Y2LPT7-F1
#
_entry.id   AF-A0A5Y2LPT7-F1
#
_cell.length_a   1.000
_cell.length_b   1.000
_cell.length_c   1.000
_cell.angle_alpha   90.00
_cell.angle_beta   90.00
_cell.angle_gamma   90.00
#
_symmetry.space_group_name_H-M   'P 1'
#
loop_
_entity.id
_entity.type
_entity.pdbx_description
1 polymer ?
#
loop_
_entity_poly.entity_id
_entity_poly.type
_entity_poly.pdbx_seq_one_letter_code
_entity_poly.pdbx_strand_id
1 'polypeptide(L)'
;MNKFEGITVLQIENSDRIQGALSPKVEREIDTADIVIDGNEVVKNRVCGMGLSQAAGTLKTFKGLSLAPLDALKNISAIIETGHLMTSCSDKECEEIGDVIIDFARQYAASAHAYAQEEKK
;
A
#
# COMPACT_ATOMS: atom_id res chain seq x y z
N MET A 1 4.22 5.31 19.67
CA MET A 1 2.96 5.04 18.96
C MET A 1 2.03 6.25 19.02
N ASN A 2 1.54 6.70 17.87
CA ASN A 2 0.59 7.81 17.74
C ASN A 2 -0.84 7.27 17.59
N LYS A 3 -1.82 7.97 18.16
CA LYS A 3 -3.25 7.65 18.01
C LYS A 3 -3.96 8.81 17.31
N PHE A 4 -4.56 8.51 16.16
CA PHE A 4 -5.48 9.39 15.43
C PHE A 4 -6.92 8.94 15.72
N GLU A 5 -7.94 9.60 15.16
CA GLU A 5 -9.38 9.32 15.38
C GLU A 5 -9.76 7.85 15.05
N GLY A 6 -9.49 6.92 15.96
CA GLY A 6 -9.75 5.48 15.79
C GLY A 6 -8.66 4.70 15.04
N ILE A 7 -7.51 5.30 14.73
CA ILE A 7 -6.39 4.64 14.03
C ILE A 7 -5.11 4.77 14.86
N THR A 8 -4.41 3.67 15.05
CA THR A 8 -3.13 3.61 15.73
C THR A 8 -1.98 3.43 14.73
N VAL A 9 -0.99 4.32 14.80
CA VAL A 9 0.19 4.30 13.93
C VAL A 9 1.44 4.13 14.76
N LEU A 10 2.20 3.07 14.47
CA LEU A 10 3.52 2.83 15.03
C LEU A 10 4.58 3.18 13.99
N GLN A 11 5.51 4.05 14.36
CA GLN A 11 6.70 4.34 13.58
C GLN A 11 7.88 3.70 14.31
N ILE A 12 8.58 2.81 13.61
CA ILE A 12 9.77 2.12 14.10
C ILE A 12 10.98 2.96 13.73
N GLU A 13 11.75 3.33 14.75
CA GLU A 13 12.99 4.08 14.60
C GLU A 13 14.20 3.17 14.86
N ASN A 14 15.40 3.64 14.51
CA ASN A 14 16.64 2.90 14.81
C ASN A 14 16.85 2.69 16.32
N SER A 15 16.31 3.59 17.15
CA SER A 15 16.33 3.51 18.62
C SER A 15 15.49 2.35 19.18
N ASP A 16 14.52 1.85 18.40
CA ASP A 16 13.67 0.71 18.76
C ASP A 16 14.36 -0.65 18.58
N ARG A 17 15.54 -0.64 17.95
CA ARG A 17 16.35 -1.82 17.67
C ARG A 17 17.48 -1.96 18.69
N ILE A 18 17.51 -3.09 19.38
CA ILE A 18 18.58 -3.49 20.30
C ILE A 18 19.36 -4.60 19.61
N GLN A 19 20.65 -4.35 19.33
CA GLN A 19 21.53 -5.30 18.61
C GLN A 19 20.94 -5.78 17.26
N GLY A 20 20.22 -4.90 16.56
CA GLY A 20 19.62 -5.18 15.27
C GLY A 20 18.23 -5.85 15.31
N ALA A 21 17.80 -6.33 16.48
CA ALA A 21 16.45 -6.88 16.68
C ALA A 21 15.53 -5.83 17.32
N LEU A 22 14.22 -5.92 17.06
CA LEU A 22 13.25 -5.06 17.72
C LEU A 22 13.18 -5.40 19.21
N SER A 23 12.99 -4.38 20.06
CA SER A 23 12.74 -4.65 21.46
C SER A 23 11.40 -5.41 21.66
N PRO A 24 11.28 -6.30 22.66
CA PRO A 24 10.03 -7.02 22.92
C PRO A 24 8.82 -6.11 23.22
N LYS A 25 9.08 -4.85 23.60
CA LYS A 25 8.04 -3.84 23.76
C LYS A 25 7.47 -3.41 22.41
N VAL A 26 8.34 -3.14 21.44
CA VAL A 26 7.98 -2.68 20.10
C VAL A 26 7.26 -3.79 19.34
N GLU A 27 7.68 -5.05 19.50
CA GLU A 27 6.97 -6.21 18.94
C GLU A 27 5.51 -6.27 19.40
N ARG A 28 5.23 -6.05 20.69
CA ARG A 28 3.85 -5.99 21.20
C ARG A 28 3.06 -4.79 20.68
N GLU A 29 3.72 -3.66 20.47
CA GLU A 29 3.08 -2.48 19.87
C GLU A 29 2.71 -2.74 18.40
N ILE A 30 3.57 -3.44 17.64
CA ILE A 30 3.31 -3.86 16.26
C ILE A 30 2.01 -4.67 16.16
N ASP A 31 1.76 -5.61 17.07
CA ASP A 31 0.56 -6.47 17.03
C ASP A 31 -0.75 -5.66 17.09
N THR A 32 -0.75 -4.62 17.92
CA THR A 32 -1.93 -3.79 18.19
C THR A 32 -2.07 -2.60 17.24
N ALA A 33 -0.99 -2.14 16.61
CA ALA A 33 -1.03 -1.01 15.68
C ALA A 33 -1.85 -1.30 14.41
N ASP A 34 -2.61 -0.32 13.94
CA ASP A 34 -3.34 -0.41 12.67
C ASP A 34 -2.40 -0.19 11.49
N ILE A 35 -1.45 0.75 11.59
CA ILE A 35 -0.40 0.99 10.61
C ILE A 35 0.97 0.91 11.27
N VAL A 36 1.92 0.24 10.64
CA VAL A 36 3.33 0.21 11.07
C VAL A 36 4.21 0.70 9.93
N ILE A 37 5.07 1.66 10.24
CA ILE A 37 6.05 2.25 9.32
C ILE A 37 7.45 1.93 9.84
N ASP A 38 8.27 1.27 9.04
CA ASP A 38 9.68 0.97 9.32
C ASP A 38 10.55 1.78 8.37
N GLY A 39 11.24 2.80 8.91
CA GLY A 39 11.91 3.80 8.10
C GLY A 39 10.93 4.53 7.17
N ASN A 40 11.07 4.32 5.85
CA ASN A 40 10.21 4.91 4.83
C ASN A 40 9.20 3.92 4.24
N GLU A 41 9.12 2.69 4.77
CA GLU A 41 8.26 1.64 4.25
C GLU A 41 7.08 1.38 5.19
N VAL A 42 5.86 1.28 4.62
CA VAL A 42 4.68 0.82 5.35
C VAL A 42 4.71 -0.70 5.38
N VAL A 43 5.04 -1.29 6.54
CA VAL A 43 5.18 -2.74 6.72
C VAL A 43 3.90 -3.41 7.23
N LYS A 44 2.93 -2.63 7.73
CA LYS A 44 1.59 -3.11 8.11
C LYS A 44 0.56 -2.00 7.86
N ASN A 45 -0.59 -2.35 7.28
CA ASN A 45 -1.72 -1.44 7.16
C ASN A 45 -3.05 -2.22 7.25
N ARG A 46 -3.77 -2.07 8.36
CA ARG A 46 -5.10 -2.64 8.61
C ARG A 46 -6.24 -1.66 8.31
N VAL A 47 -5.95 -0.38 8.08
CA VAL A 47 -6.96 0.66 7.81
C VAL A 47 -7.65 0.42 6.46
N CYS A 48 -6.95 -0.17 5.48
CA CYS A 48 -7.54 -0.60 4.21
C CYS A 48 -8.62 -1.69 4.35
N GLY A 49 -8.84 -2.25 5.55
CA GLY A 49 -9.85 -3.28 5.82
C GLY A 49 -11.22 -2.77 6.29
N MET A 50 -11.41 -1.48 6.56
CA MET A 50 -12.66 -0.96 7.18
C MET A 50 -13.94 -1.02 6.31
N GLY A 51 -13.90 -1.66 5.14
CA GLY A 51 -15.06 -1.85 4.26
C GLY A 51 -15.35 -3.29 3.82
N LEU A 52 -14.51 -4.27 4.18
CA LEU A 52 -14.69 -5.66 3.77
C LEU A 52 -14.49 -6.55 4.99
N SER A 53 -15.57 -7.17 5.47
CA SER A 53 -15.51 -8.29 6.40
C SER A 53 -14.46 -9.29 5.89
N GLN A 54 -13.36 -9.43 6.62
CA GLN A 54 -12.34 -10.42 6.28
C GLN A 54 -12.30 -11.51 7.34
N ALA A 55 -12.87 -12.64 6.94
CA ALA A 55 -12.27 -13.92 7.21
C ALA A 55 -10.78 -13.85 6.89
N ALA A 56 -9.97 -14.42 7.79
CA ALA A 56 -8.51 -14.38 7.78
C ALA A 56 -7.93 -14.96 6.47
N GLY A 57 -7.56 -14.07 5.56
CA GLY A 57 -6.63 -14.32 4.46
C GLY A 57 -5.82 -13.05 4.28
N THR A 58 -4.49 -13.15 4.31
CA THR A 58 -3.59 -12.01 4.14
C THR A 58 -3.88 -11.36 2.79
N LEU A 59 -4.54 -10.19 2.77
CA LEU A 59 -4.72 -9.43 1.53
C LEU A 59 -3.35 -9.16 0.91
N LYS A 60 -3.10 -9.76 -0.26
CA LYS A 60 -1.94 -9.38 -1.07
C LYS A 60 -2.20 -7.98 -1.62
N THR A 61 -1.20 -7.12 -1.47
CA THR A 61 -1.25 -5.73 -1.94
C THR A 61 -0.03 -5.42 -2.78
N PHE A 62 -0.16 -4.45 -3.69
CA PHE A 62 0.95 -3.85 -4.44
C PHE A 62 1.10 -2.40 -3.98
N LYS A 63 2.19 -2.10 -3.29
CA LYS A 63 2.46 -0.75 -2.75
C LYS A 63 1.25 -0.18 -1.97
N GLY A 64 0.58 -1.03 -1.20
CA GLY A 64 -0.62 -0.67 -0.41
C GLY A 64 -1.95 -0.72 -1.15
N LEU A 65 -1.97 -0.98 -2.46
CA LEU A 65 -3.20 -1.16 -3.24
C LEU A 65 -3.64 -2.62 -3.25
N SER A 66 -4.93 -2.88 -3.02
CA SER A 66 -5.53 -4.21 -3.07
C SER A 66 -5.26 -4.91 -4.40
N LEU A 67 -4.83 -6.17 -4.38
CA LEU A 67 -4.71 -6.98 -5.61
C LEU A 67 -6.00 -7.75 -5.94
N ALA A 68 -7.04 -7.63 -5.11
CA ALA A 68 -8.33 -8.24 -5.40
C ALA A 68 -8.87 -7.77 -6.77
N PRO A 69 -9.37 -8.66 -7.64
CA PRO A 69 -9.63 -8.32 -9.04
C PRO A 69 -10.52 -7.10 -9.25
N LEU A 70 -11.61 -6.96 -8.50
CA LEU A 70 -12.54 -5.83 -8.64
C LEU A 70 -11.91 -4.51 -8.18
N ASP A 71 -11.18 -4.52 -7.07
CA ASP A 71 -10.48 -3.34 -6.57
C ASP A 71 -9.36 -2.93 -7.54
N ALA A 72 -8.58 -3.91 -8.01
CA ALA A 72 -7.49 -3.67 -8.94
C ALA A 72 -7.98 -3.06 -10.26
N LEU A 73 -9.06 -3.60 -10.85
CA LEU A 73 -9.65 -3.03 -12.08
C LEU A 73 -10.09 -1.58 -11.87
N LYS A 74 -10.80 -1.29 -10.77
CA LYS A 74 -11.24 0.07 -10.44
C LYS A 74 -10.06 1.02 -10.29
N ASN A 75 -9.05 0.61 -9.52
CA ASN A 75 -7.89 1.43 -9.22
C ASN A 75 -7.03 1.67 -10.47
N ILE A 76 -6.79 0.64 -11.30
CA ILE A 76 -6.06 0.78 -12.56
C ILE A 76 -6.75 1.81 -13.47
N SER A 77 -8.08 1.75 -13.60
CA SER A 77 -8.84 2.73 -14.39
C SER A 77 -8.61 4.16 -13.91
N ALA A 78 -8.70 4.39 -12.59
CA ALA A 78 -8.51 5.72 -12.01
C ALA A 78 -7.07 6.25 -12.19
N ILE A 79 -6.06 5.37 -12.05
CA ILE A 79 -4.65 5.74 -12.22
C ILE A 79 -4.37 6.09 -13.69
N ILE A 80 -4.88 5.31 -14.64
CA ILE A 80 -4.75 5.59 -16.08
C ILE A 80 -5.41 6.93 -16.44
N GLU A 81 -6.62 7.19 -15.96
CA GLU A 81 -7.31 8.47 -16.18
C GLU A 81 -6.49 9.65 -15.65
N THR A 82 -5.93 9.50 -14.44
CA THR A 82 -5.06 10.53 -13.84
C THR A 82 -3.81 10.77 -14.67
N GLY A 83 -3.11 9.70 -15.08
CA GLY A 83 -1.92 9.80 -15.92
C GLY A 83 -2.21 10.44 -17.28
N HIS A 84 -3.36 10.15 -17.88
CA HIS A 84 -3.80 10.80 -19.11
C HIS A 84 -4.10 12.30 -18.95
N LEU A 85 -4.76 12.69 -17.87
CA LEU A 85 -5.00 14.10 -17.58
C LEU A 85 -3.67 14.85 -17.42
N MET A 86 -2.71 14.26 -16.72
CA MET A 86 -1.40 14.86 -16.48
C MET A 86 -0.54 14.95 -17.75
N THR A 87 -0.52 13.90 -18.58
CA THR A 87 0.16 13.92 -19.90
C THR A 87 -0.46 14.91 -20.88
N SER A 88 -1.72 15.29 -20.68
CA SER A 88 -2.40 16.28 -21.52
C SER A 88 -2.15 17.74 -21.08
N CYS A 89 -1.47 17.95 -19.95
CA CYS A 89 -1.10 19.28 -19.48
C CYS A 89 -0.04 19.91 -20.40
N SER A 90 -0.10 21.23 -20.59
CA SER A 90 0.93 21.97 -21.34
C SER A 90 2.22 22.20 -20.52
N ASP A 91 2.19 21.82 -19.24
CA ASP A 91 3.33 21.88 -18.33
C ASP A 91 4.14 20.59 -18.45
N LYS A 92 5.43 20.73 -18.76
CA LYS A 92 6.32 19.59 -19.06
C LYS A 92 6.60 18.71 -17.83
N GLU A 93 6.65 19.30 -16.63
CA GLU A 93 6.82 18.53 -15.40
C GLU A 93 5.57 17.67 -15.15
N CYS A 94 4.39 18.22 -15.37
CA CYS A 94 3.14 17.47 -15.31
C CYS A 94 3.08 16.35 -16.36
N GLU A 95 3.55 16.60 -17.59
CA GLU A 95 3.62 15.58 -18.64
C GLU A 95 4.49 14.39 -18.21
N GLU A 96 5.71 14.67 -17.74
CA GLU A 96 6.66 13.65 -17.27
C GLU A 96 6.11 12.85 -16.07
N ILE A 97 5.44 13.52 -15.12
CA ILE A 97 4.76 12.84 -14.00
C ILE A 97 3.62 11.96 -14.52
N GLY A 98 2.89 12.41 -15.55
CA GLY A 98 1.83 11.64 -16.18
C GLY A 98 2.33 10.29 -16.72
N ASP A 99 3.48 10.29 -17.40
CA ASP A 99 4.12 9.06 -17.88
C ASP A 99 4.50 8.10 -16.73
N VAL A 100 5.03 8.65 -15.63
CA VAL A 100 5.34 7.86 -14.43
C VAL A 100 4.08 7.22 -13.83
N ILE A 101 2.96 7.94 -13.81
CA ILE A 101 1.67 7.42 -13.31
C ILE A 101 1.14 6.30 -14.23
N ILE A 102 1.26 6.45 -15.54
CA ILE A 102 0.85 5.42 -16.51
C ILE A 102 1.71 4.16 -16.33
N ASP A 103 3.03 4.32 -16.15
CA ASP A 103 3.90 3.17 -15.89
C ASP A 103 3.57 2.48 -14.57
N PHE A 104 3.21 3.24 -13.53
CA PHE A 104 2.72 2.69 -12.27
C PHE A 104 1.47 1.83 -12.48
N ALA A 105 0.50 2.28 -13.28
CA ALA A 105 -0.69 1.49 -13.60
C ALA A 105 -0.34 0.16 -14.29
N ARG A 106 0.63 0.18 -15.21
CA ARG A 106 1.12 -1.03 -15.89
C ARG A 106 1.73 -2.03 -14.90
N GLN A 107 2.61 -1.57 -14.01
CA GLN A 107 3.23 -2.43 -13.00
C GLN A 107 2.18 -3.04 -12.07
N TYR A 108 1.22 -2.22 -11.62
CA TYR A 108 0.15 -2.68 -10.75
C TYR A 108 -0.77 -3.71 -11.44
N ALA A 109 -1.12 -3.49 -12.72
CA ALA A 109 -1.88 -4.44 -13.52
C ALA A 109 -1.16 -5.80 -13.66
N ALA A 110 0.17 -5.78 -13.87
CA ALA A 110 0.97 -7.00 -13.93
C ALA A 110 0.96 -7.77 -12.60
N SER A 111 1.09 -7.06 -11.47
CA SER A 111 0.98 -7.68 -10.14
C SER A 111 -0.42 -8.24 -9.87
N ALA A 112 -1.48 -7.54 -10.26
CA ALA A 112 -2.85 -8.01 -10.10
C ALA A 112 -3.13 -9.26 -10.94
N HIS A 113 -2.58 -9.31 -12.15
CA HIS A 113 -2.65 -10.50 -13.00
C HIS A 113 -1.93 -11.70 -12.36
N ALA A 114 -0.69 -11.52 -11.89
CA ALA A 114 0.06 -12.57 -11.22
C ALA A 114 -0.67 -13.11 -9.99
N TYR A 115 -1.22 -12.22 -9.15
CA TYR A 115 -2.04 -12.59 -8.01
C TYR A 115 -3.27 -13.42 -8.44
N ALA A 116 -4.01 -13.00 -9.46
CA ALA A 116 -5.16 -13.74 -9.97
C ALA A 116 -4.80 -15.10 -10.58
N GLN A 117 -3.57 -15.30 -11.06
CA GLN A 117 -3.08 -16.61 -11.52
C GLN A 117 -2.72 -17.52 -10.35
N GLU A 118 -2.21 -16.97 -9.25
CA GLU A 118 -1.90 -17.72 -8.02
C GLU A 118 -3.17 -18.23 -7.34
N GLU A 119 -4.22 -17.42 -7.25
CA GLU A 119 -5.52 -17.80 -6.65
C GLU A 119 -6.27 -18.89 -7.44
N LYS A 120 -5.86 -19.17 -8.68
CA LYS A 120 -6.44 -20.24 -9.52
C LYS A 120 -5.73 -21.59 -9.37
N LYS A 121 -4.64 -21.66 -8.61
CA LYS A 121 -3.88 -22.90 -8.34
C LYS A 121 -4.36 -23.56 -7.06
#